data_AF-F7SBZ6-F1
#
_entry.id   AF-F7SBZ6-F1
#
_cell.length_a   1.000
_cell.length_b   1.000
_cell.length_c   1.000
_cell.angle_alpha   90.00
_cell.angle_beta   90.00
_cell.angle_gamma   90.00
#
_symmetry.space_group_name_H-M   'P 1'
#
loop_
_entity.id
_entity.type
_entity.pdbx_description
1 polymer ?
#
loop_
_entity_poly.entity_id
_entity_poly.type
_entity_poly.pdbx_seq_one_letter_code
_entity_poly.pdbx_strand_id
1 'polypeptide(L)' 'MKSILITGCSSGFGLETAKYFLERGWRVIATMRTPDDSVIPPAPNL' A
#
# COMPACT_ATOMS: atom_id res chain seq x y z
N MET A 1 3.52 -10.74 13.12
CA MET A 1 3.54 -9.69 12.09
C MET A 1 2.39 -9.95 11.14
N LYS A 2 1.53 -8.96 10.87
CA LYS A 2 0.36 -9.13 9.98
C LYS A 2 0.69 -8.54 8.59
N SER A 3 0.21 -9.20 7.55
CA SER A 3 0.45 -8.81 6.15
C SER A 3 -0.86 -8.72 5.40
N ILE A 4 -0.95 -7.80 4.43
CA ILE A 4 -2.13 -7.60 3.58
C ILE A 4 -1.70 -7.31 2.14
N LEU A 5 -2.41 -7.89 1.17
CA LEU A 5 -2.31 -7.57 -0.25
C LEU A 5 -3.54 -6.75 -0.65
N ILE A 6 -3.32 -5.59 -1.25
CA ILE A 6 -4.39 -4.69 -1.70
C ILE A 6 -4.14 -4.39 -3.18
N THR A 7 -5.16 -4.63 -4.00
CA THR A 7 -5.12 -4.30 -5.43
C THR A 7 -5.83 -2.98 -5.70
N GLY A 8 -5.38 -2.24 -6.71
CA GLY A 8 -5.99 -0.96 -7.08
C GLY A 8 -5.66 0.19 -6.13
N CYS A 9 -4.39 0.33 -5.72
CA CYS A 9 -3.95 1.33 -4.76
C CYS A 9 -3.57 2.70 -5.35
N SER A 10 -3.80 2.93 -6.65
CA SER A 10 -3.37 4.17 -7.33
C SER A 10 -4.16 5.41 -6.91
N SER A 11 -5.36 5.23 -6.37
CA SER A 11 -6.24 6.33 -5.94
C SER A 11 -7.43 5.82 -5.11
N GLY A 12 -8.23 6.73 -4.56
CA GLY A 12 -9.53 6.41 -3.94
C GLY A 12 -9.40 5.43 -2.77
N PHE A 13 -10.37 4.51 -2.64
CA PHE A 13 -10.44 3.61 -1.48
C PHE A 13 -9.25 2.66 -1.35
N GLY A 14 -8.67 2.19 -2.46
CA GLY A 14 -7.51 1.30 -2.41
C GLY A 14 -6.30 1.99 -1.78
N LEU A 15 -6.05 3.25 -2.16
CA LEU A 15 -5.00 4.08 -1.57
C LEU A 15 -5.23 4.32 -0.07
N GLU A 16 -6.41 4.79 0.30
CA GLU A 16 -6.71 5.10 1.71
C GLU A 16 -6.70 3.84 2.58
N THR A 17 -7.10 2.69 2.03
CA THR A 17 -6.99 1.40 2.73
C THR A 17 -5.53 1.01 2.94
N ALA A 18 -4.66 1.18 1.95
CA ALA A 18 -3.24 0.88 2.07
C ALA A 18 -2.57 1.76 3.14
N LYS A 19 -2.84 3.07 3.15
CA LYS A 19 -2.35 4.01 4.17
C LYS A 19 -2.84 3.62 5.57
N TYR A 20 -4.12 3.33 5.71
CA TYR A 20 -4.74 2.95 6.99
C TYR A 20 -4.05 1.75 7.65
N PHE A 21 -3.70 0.72 6.88
CA PHE A 21 -2.99 -0.46 7.39
C PHE A 21 -1.49 -0.20 7.60
N LEU A 22 -0.87 0.62 6.77
CA LEU A 22 0.53 1.02 6.91
C LEU A 22 0.75 1.77 8.24
N GLU A 23 -0.11 2.74 8.56
CA GLU A 23 -0.10 3.48 9.84
C GLU A 23 -0.24 2.56 11.07
N ARG A 24 -0.83 1.38 10.89
CA ARG A 24 -1.01 0.37 11.96
C ARG A 24 0.15 -0.63 12.04
N GLY A 25 1.22 -0.40 11.29
CA GLY A 25 2.41 -1.26 11.30
C GLY A 25 2.21 -2.61 10.62
N TRP A 26 1.23 -2.73 9.72
CA TRP A 26 1.09 -3.93 8.89
C TRP A 26 2.11 -3.91 7.74
N ARG A 27 2.53 -5.09 7.29
CA ARG A 27 3.22 -5.21 5.99
C ARG A 27 2.17 -5.11 4.88
N VAL A 28 2.18 -4.00 4.15
CA VAL A 28 1.23 -3.73 3.05
C VAL A 28 1.90 -4.01 1.72
N ILE A 29 1.29 -4.88 0.90
CA ILE A 29 1.65 -5.09 -0.50
C ILE A 29 0.57 -4.37 -1.32
N ALA A 30 0.89 -3.18 -1.83
CA ALA A 30 -0.01 -2.37 -2.64
C ALA A 30 0.27 -2.60 -4.13
N THR A 31 -0.75 -2.88 -4.93
CA THR A 31 -0.59 -3.04 -6.39
C THR A 31 -1.37 -2.00 -7.17
N MET A 32 -0.81 -1.60 -8.31
CA MET A 32 -1.33 -0.59 -9.21
C MET A 32 -1.08 -1.04 -10.66
N ARG A 33 -1.82 -0.50 -11.63
CA ARG A 33 -1.53 -0.72 -13.06
C ARG A 33 -0.20 -0.06 -13.46
N THR A 34 0.00 1.16 -12.97
CA THR A 34 1.23 1.93 -13.11
C THR A 34 1.69 2.30 -11.70
N PRO A 35 2.73 1.66 -11.17
CA PRO A 35 3.26 1.99 -9.84
C PRO A 35 3.72 3.45 -9.77
N ASP A 36 3.35 4.12 -8.68
CA ASP A 36 3.74 5.50 -8.37
C ASP A 36 4.19 5.59 -6.91
N ASP A 37 5.50 5.69 -6.71
CA ASP A 37 6.14 5.71 -5.39
C ASP A 37 5.87 7.01 -4.62
N SER A 38 5.32 8.05 -5.27
CA SER A 38 4.92 9.29 -4.59
C SER A 38 3.65 9.13 -3.76
N VAL A 39 2.84 8.11 -4.08
CA VAL A 39 1.51 7.90 -3.50
C VAL A 39 1.58 7.04 -2.23
N ILE A 40 2.43 6.01 -2.25
CA ILE A 40 2.75 5.16 -1.10
C ILE A 40 4.27 4.99 -1.10
N PRO A 41 4.98 5.37 -0.01
CA PRO A 41 6.43 5.26 0.02
C PRO A 41 6.85 3.79 -0.07
N PRO A 42 7.88 3.47 -0.86
CA PRO A 42 8.41 2.11 -0.93
C PRO A 42 9.02 1.74 0.42
N ALA A 43 8.67 0.55 0.91
CA ALA A 43 9.28 0.00 2.12
C ALA A 43 10.55 -0.80 1.73
N PRO A 44 11.68 -0.67 2.45
CA PRO A 44 12.99 -1.24 2.08
C PRO A 44 13.08 -2.77 2.20
N ASN A 45 11.95 -3.47 2.17
CA ASN A 45 11.83 -4.89 2.48
C ASN A 45 10.96 -5.62 1.45
N LEU A 46 11.06 -5.21 0.18
CA LEU A 46 10.58 -6.00 -0.96
C LEU A 46 11.61 -7.08 -1.34
#